data_AF-A0A9Q0YBR7-F1
#
_entry.id   AF-A0A9Q0YBR7-F1
#
_cell.length_a   1.000
_cell.length_b   1.000
_cell.length_c   1.000
_cell.angle_alpha   90.00
_cell.angle_beta   90.00
_cell.angle_gamma   90.00
#
_symmetry.space_group_name_H-M   'P 1'
#
loop_
_entity.id
_entity.type
_entity.pdbx_description
1 polymer ?
#
loop_
_entity_poly.entity_id
_entity_poly.type
_entity_poly.pdbx_seq_one_letter_code
_entity_poly.pdbx_strand_id
1 'polypeptide(L)'
;MKLRTPQSEGERFVRLLFDEKGRVRSDNEFVRTSLYSIHITNWLKYFSMDQILLVHEEDIRRNLAKVLREVELFLQIKTFFQPSMFQHKKRTCFIHDGVERCSPRWGSELPKPCVNETLKQKLRDFFRPFNREFEKAVGQTFLWTNW
;
A
#
# COMPACT_ATOMS: atom_id res chain seq x y z
N MET A 1 -13.30 -1.66 28.62
CA MET A 1 -12.74 -1.30 27.28
C MET A 1 -13.89 -1.40 26.28
N LYS A 2 -14.26 -0.35 25.54
CA LYS A 2 -15.35 -0.45 24.55
C LYS A 2 -14.92 -1.41 23.42
N LEU A 3 -15.77 -2.37 23.09
CA LEU A 3 -15.55 -3.30 21.98
C LEU A 3 -15.47 -2.49 20.68
N ARG A 4 -14.42 -2.70 19.88
CA ARG A 4 -14.27 -2.03 18.58
C ARG A 4 -15.15 -2.74 17.55
N THR A 5 -15.99 -1.99 16.86
CA THR A 5 -16.91 -2.47 15.82
C THR A 5 -16.58 -1.80 14.47
N PRO A 6 -17.03 -2.34 13.32
CA PRO A 6 -16.90 -1.67 12.03
C PRO A 6 -17.42 -0.23 12.05
N GLN A 7 -18.53 0.03 12.76
CA GLN A 7 -19.11 1.36 12.90
C GLN A 7 -18.22 2.28 13.75
N SER A 8 -17.73 1.84 14.91
CA SER A 8 -16.88 2.68 15.75
C SER A 8 -15.54 3.00 15.08
N GLU A 9 -14.99 2.06 14.31
CA GLU A 9 -13.80 2.31 13.49
C GLU A 9 -14.11 3.25 12.32
N GLY A 10 -15.30 3.17 11.74
CA GLY A 10 -15.79 4.13 10.73
C GLY A 10 -15.86 5.56 11.28
N GLU A 11 -16.49 5.76 12.43
CA GLU A 11 -16.57 7.06 13.11
C GLU A 11 -15.18 7.61 13.43
N ARG A 12 -14.27 6.76 13.91
CA ARG A 12 -12.88 7.13 14.18
C ARG A 12 -12.15 7.52 12.90
N PHE A 13 -12.31 6.76 11.82
CA PHE A 13 -11.73 7.06 10.52
C PHE A 13 -12.18 8.43 10.02
N VAL A 14 -13.49 8.72 10.07
CA VAL A 14 -14.03 10.02 9.65
C VAL A 14 -13.47 11.16 10.50
N ARG A 15 -13.47 11.01 11.83
CA ARG A 15 -12.94 12.03 12.74
C ARG A 15 -11.44 12.30 12.54
N LEU A 16 -10.67 11.28 12.15
CA LEU A 16 -9.25 11.43 11.90
C LEU A 16 -8.98 12.19 10.59
N LEU A 17 -9.74 11.89 9.54
CA LEU A 17 -9.43 12.35 8.18
C LEU A 17 -10.22 13.57 7.72
N PHE A 18 -11.34 13.91 8.36
CA PHE A 18 -12.18 15.03 7.97
C PHE A 18 -12.27 16.09 9.07
N ASP A 19 -12.35 17.36 8.67
CA ASP A 19 -12.64 18.48 9.57
C ASP A 19 -14.15 18.63 9.82
N GLU A 20 -14.52 19.58 10.67
CA GLU A 20 -15.93 19.88 11.01
C GLU A 20 -16.77 20.32 9.80
N LYS A 21 -16.12 20.79 8.73
CA LYS A 21 -16.75 21.18 7.46
C LYS A 21 -16.80 20.03 6.45
N GLY A 22 -16.35 18.84 6.84
CA GLY A 22 -16.32 17.64 5.99
C GLY A 22 -15.30 17.71 4.86
N ARG A 23 -14.21 18.48 5.04
CA ARG A 23 -13.05 18.57 4.13
C ARG A 23 -11.96 17.63 4.61
N VAL A 24 -11.17 17.07 3.68
CA VAL A 24 -10.03 16.20 4.02
C VAL A 24 -8.94 17.01 4.72
N ARG A 25 -8.46 16.50 5.85
CA ARG A 25 -7.39 17.07 6.66
C ARG A 25 -6.03 16.75 6.04
N SER A 26 -5.52 17.63 5.18
CA SER A 26 -4.22 17.46 4.52
C SER A 26 -3.03 17.52 5.48
N ASP A 27 -3.22 18.03 6.71
CA ASP A 27 -2.25 18.05 7.79
C ASP A 27 -2.17 16.72 8.57
N ASN A 28 -3.16 15.85 8.42
CA ASN A 28 -3.21 14.55 9.10
C ASN A 28 -2.07 13.64 8.61
N GLU A 29 -1.40 12.94 9.53
CA GLU A 29 -0.26 12.07 9.23
C GLU A 29 -0.58 10.96 8.21
N PHE A 30 -1.75 10.32 8.31
CA PHE A 30 -2.16 9.28 7.36
C PHE A 30 -2.37 9.86 5.96
N VAL A 31 -3.01 11.03 5.87
CA VAL A 31 -3.22 11.72 4.58
C VAL A 31 -1.89 12.13 3.98
N ARG A 32 -1.01 12.78 4.76
CA ARG A 32 0.32 13.22 4.32
C ARG A 32 1.19 12.05 3.84
N THR A 33 1.16 10.93 4.56
CA THR A 33 1.92 9.73 4.18
C THR A 33 1.43 9.15 2.85
N SER A 34 0.13 9.25 2.56
CA SER A 34 -0.47 8.80 1.30
C SER A 34 -0.27 9.74 0.10
N LEU A 35 0.36 10.91 0.27
CA LEU A 35 0.67 11.84 -0.83
C LEU A 35 1.95 11.41 -1.57
N TYR A 36 1.89 10.27 -2.28
CA TYR A 36 3.07 9.67 -2.90
C TYR A 36 3.78 10.56 -3.91
N SER A 37 3.08 11.45 -4.63
CA SER A 37 3.71 12.41 -5.55
C SER A 37 4.71 13.32 -4.84
N ILE A 38 4.36 13.81 -3.65
CA ILE A 38 5.23 14.68 -2.85
C ILE A 38 6.49 13.92 -2.42
N HIS A 39 6.33 12.67 -1.98
CA HIS A 39 7.45 11.86 -1.52
C HIS A 39 8.36 11.46 -2.68
N ILE A 40 7.81 10.91 -3.76
CA ILE A 40 8.63 10.44 -4.89
C ILE A 40 9.38 11.58 -5.58
N THR A 41 8.76 12.76 -5.73
CA THR A 41 9.45 13.91 -6.32
C THR A 41 10.60 14.42 -5.45
N ASN A 42 10.56 14.23 -4.13
CA ASN A 42 11.69 14.52 -3.26
C ASN A 42 12.82 13.49 -3.43
N TRP A 43 12.51 12.20 -3.56
CA TRP A 43 13.50 11.17 -3.87
C TRP A 43 14.16 11.41 -5.23
N LEU A 44 13.37 11.78 -6.23
CA LEU A 44 13.85 12.04 -7.60
C LEU A 44 14.73 13.27 -7.76
N LYS A 45 14.90 14.08 -6.71
CA LYS A 45 15.95 15.13 -6.68
C LYS A 45 17.35 14.54 -6.56
N TYR A 46 17.48 13.31 -6.06
CA TYR A 46 18.76 12.70 -5.71
C TYR A 46 18.99 11.35 -6.39
N PHE A 47 17.93 10.62 -6.67
CA PHE A 47 17.99 9.29 -7.29
C PHE A 47 17.25 9.31 -8.61
N SER A 48 17.79 8.62 -9.61
CA SER A 48 17.09 8.37 -10.87
C SER A 48 16.03 7.28 -10.69
N MET A 49 15.04 7.23 -11.59
CA MET A 49 13.96 6.22 -11.50
C MET A 49 14.49 4.78 -11.63
N ASP A 50 15.60 4.55 -12.36
CA ASP A 50 16.25 3.23 -12.46
C ASP A 50 16.90 2.77 -11.15
N GLN A 51 17.03 3.66 -10.17
CA GLN A 51 17.47 3.35 -8.81
C GLN A 51 16.31 3.20 -7.81
N ILE A 52 15.06 3.22 -8.29
CA ILE A 52 13.87 3.08 -7.45
C ILE A 52 12.97 1.99 -8.03
N LEU A 53 12.86 0.86 -7.32
CA LEU A 53 11.88 -0.17 -7.63
C LEU A 53 10.57 0.10 -6.90
N LEU A 54 9.49 0.24 -7.66
CA LEU A 54 8.12 0.28 -7.12
C LEU A 54 7.51 -1.12 -7.18
N VAL A 55 6.97 -1.58 -6.06
CA VAL A 55 6.36 -2.92 -5.94
C VAL A 55 4.89 -2.77 -5.61
N HIS A 56 4.04 -3.51 -6.33
CA HIS A 56 2.59 -3.50 -6.12
C HIS A 56 2.18 -4.55 -5.08
N GLU A 57 1.32 -4.16 -4.14
CA GLU A 57 0.83 -5.08 -3.11
C GLU A 57 0.03 -6.24 -3.72
N GLU A 58 -0.74 -5.98 -4.78
CA GLU A 58 -1.49 -6.99 -5.53
C GLU A 58 -0.58 -8.09 -6.09
N ASP A 59 0.61 -7.70 -6.56
CA ASP A 59 1.59 -8.65 -7.12
C ASP A 59 2.21 -9.51 -6.04
N ILE A 60 2.45 -8.94 -4.85
CA ILE A 60 2.90 -9.70 -3.68
C ILE A 60 1.84 -10.75 -3.30
N ARG A 61 0.57 -10.33 -3.20
CA ARG A 61 -0.55 -11.23 -2.86
C ARG A 61 -0.76 -12.32 -3.90
N ARG A 62 -0.51 -12.03 -5.17
CA ARG A 62 -0.70 -12.94 -6.31
C ARG A 62 0.46 -13.92 -6.48
N ASN A 63 1.70 -13.43 -6.46
CA ASN A 63 2.90 -14.22 -6.70
C ASN A 63 4.15 -13.54 -6.11
N LEU A 64 4.36 -13.72 -4.80
CA LEU A 64 5.55 -13.20 -4.10
C LEU A 64 6.87 -13.66 -4.72
N ALA A 65 6.96 -14.91 -5.19
CA ALA A 65 8.20 -15.44 -5.79
C ALA A 65 8.61 -14.64 -7.04
N LYS A 66 7.64 -14.27 -7.88
CA LYS A 66 7.87 -13.42 -9.05
C LYS A 66 8.34 -12.03 -8.63
N VAL A 67 7.66 -11.40 -7.67
CA VAL A 67 8.06 -10.07 -7.17
C VAL A 67 9.48 -10.09 -6.61
N LEU A 68 9.83 -11.10 -5.81
CA LEU A 68 11.18 -11.22 -5.26
C LEU A 68 12.23 -11.46 -6.34
N ARG A 69 11.87 -12.14 -7.43
CA ARG A 69 12.74 -12.29 -8.60
C ARG A 69 13.01 -10.93 -9.26
N GLU A 70 12.01 -10.08 -9.38
CA GLU A 70 12.16 -8.70 -9.87
C GLU A 70 13.07 -7.88 -8.94
N VAL A 71 12.91 -8.04 -7.62
CA VAL A 71 13.81 -7.43 -6.61
C VAL A 71 15.25 -7.91 -6.77
N GLU A 72 15.48 -9.22 -6.92
CA GLU A 72 16.82 -9.77 -7.13
C GLU A 72 17.50 -9.23 -8.38
N LEU A 73 16.74 -9.10 -9.48
CA LEU A 73 17.23 -8.53 -10.74
C LEU A 73 17.58 -7.05 -10.59
N PHE A 74 16.71 -6.28 -9.94
CA PHE A 74 16.94 -4.86 -9.66
C PHE A 74 18.19 -4.63 -8.80
N LEU A 75 18.41 -5.47 -7.77
CA LEU A 75 19.58 -5.43 -6.91
C LEU A 75 20.85 -6.04 -7.53
N GLN A 76 20.74 -6.65 -8.72
CA GLN A 76 21.83 -7.34 -9.42
C GLN A 76 22.47 -8.47 -8.58
N ILE A 77 21.65 -9.19 -7.82
CA ILE A 77 22.10 -10.32 -7.01
C ILE A 77 21.74 -11.67 -7.65
N LYS A 78 22.42 -12.72 -7.19
CA LYS A 78 22.15 -14.08 -7.65
C LYS A 78 20.71 -14.47 -7.30
N THR A 79 20.09 -15.16 -8.24
CA THR A 79 18.76 -15.74 -8.13
C THR A 79 18.72 -16.75 -6.99
N PHE A 80 17.82 -16.58 -6.04
CA PHE A 80 17.68 -17.46 -4.89
C PHE A 80 16.23 -17.91 -4.70
N PHE A 81 15.28 -16.99 -4.76
CA PHE A 81 13.87 -17.30 -4.48
C PHE A 81 13.23 -18.13 -5.61
N GLN A 82 12.68 -19.29 -5.23
CA GLN A 82 11.94 -20.17 -6.15
C GLN A 82 10.46 -20.26 -5.76
N PRO A 83 9.53 -20.45 -6.71
CA PRO A 83 8.10 -20.60 -6.40
C PRO A 83 7.80 -21.71 -5.38
N SER A 84 8.57 -22.81 -5.41
CA SER A 84 8.46 -23.93 -4.47
C SER A 84 8.75 -23.56 -3.01
N MET A 85 9.50 -22.48 -2.78
CA MET A 85 9.80 -21.97 -1.44
C MET A 85 8.63 -21.23 -0.81
N PHE A 86 7.54 -20.96 -1.54
CA PHE A 86 6.42 -20.17 -1.05
C PHE A 86 5.11 -20.95 -1.04
N GLN A 87 4.39 -20.87 0.09
CA GLN A 87 3.03 -21.37 0.20
C GLN A 87 2.08 -20.21 0.51
N HIS A 88 1.04 -20.07 -0.30
CA HIS A 88 -0.06 -19.13 -0.06
C HIS A 88 -1.26 -19.89 0.50
N LYS A 89 -1.47 -19.77 1.82
CA LYS A 89 -2.69 -20.24 2.50
C LYS A 89 -3.48 -19.02 2.96
N LYS A 90 -3.68 -18.86 4.28
CA LYS A 90 -4.26 -17.64 4.91
C LYS A 90 -3.23 -16.52 5.13
N ARG A 91 -1.96 -16.83 4.89
CA ARG A 91 -0.78 -15.98 5.01
C ARG A 91 0.28 -16.52 4.07
N THR A 92 1.27 -15.71 3.75
CA THR A 92 2.41 -16.16 2.94
C THR A 92 3.44 -16.80 3.85
N CYS A 93 3.81 -18.03 3.55
CA CYS A 93 4.87 -18.77 4.23
C CYS A 93 6.04 -19.00 3.28
N PHE A 94 7.25 -18.80 3.79
CA PHE A 94 8.53 -19.05 3.14
C PHE A 94 9.18 -20.28 3.78
N ILE A 95 9.60 -21.24 2.97
CA ILE A 95 10.18 -22.51 3.38
C ILE A 95 11.60 -22.57 2.86
N HIS A 96 12.56 -22.70 3.77
CA HIS A 96 13.97 -22.83 3.44
C HIS A 96 14.68 -23.70 4.49
N ASP A 97 15.52 -24.63 4.03
CA ASP A 97 16.24 -25.59 4.87
C ASP A 97 15.34 -26.36 5.86
N GLY A 98 14.15 -26.73 5.41
CA GLY A 98 13.15 -27.42 6.23
C GLY A 98 12.46 -26.54 7.27
N VAL A 99 12.79 -25.25 7.36
CA VAL A 99 12.18 -24.30 8.29
C VAL A 99 11.13 -23.47 7.56
N GLU A 100 9.87 -23.58 8.01
CA GLU A 100 8.77 -22.74 7.57
C GLU A 100 8.70 -21.46 8.43
N ARG A 101 8.74 -20.30 7.77
CA ARG A 101 8.52 -18.98 8.38
C ARG A 101 7.36 -18.30 7.68
N CYS A 102 6.38 -17.85 8.43
CA CYS A 102 5.20 -17.22 7.87
C CYS A 102 5.09 -15.75 8.27
N SER A 103 4.60 -14.93 7.35
CA SER A 103 4.24 -13.55 7.67
C SER A 103 3.19 -13.53 8.79
N PRO A 104 3.08 -12.42 9.54
CA PRO A 104 1.86 -12.13 10.27
C PRO A 104 0.64 -12.28 9.34
N ARG A 105 -0.53 -12.55 9.93
CA ARG A 105 -1.76 -12.56 9.14
C ARG A 105 -1.92 -11.19 8.49
N TRP A 106 -2.22 -11.18 7.20
CA TRP A 106 -2.49 -9.95 6.46
C TRP A 106 -3.83 -9.40 6.93
N GLY A 107 -3.84 -8.13 7.33
CA GLY A 107 -5.03 -7.46 7.85
C GLY A 107 -4.93 -7.15 9.33
N SER A 108 -5.42 -5.96 9.68
CA SER A 108 -5.58 -5.53 11.06
C SER A 108 -6.48 -6.51 11.82
N GLU A 109 -6.16 -6.80 13.08
CA GLU A 109 -7.09 -7.47 14.00
C GLU A 109 -8.33 -6.61 14.28
N LEU A 110 -8.27 -5.31 13.93
CA LEU A 110 -9.39 -4.40 14.01
C LEU A 110 -10.40 -4.66 12.89
N PRO A 111 -11.70 -4.55 13.19
CA PRO A 111 -12.74 -4.62 12.16
C PRO A 111 -12.52 -3.57 11.07
N LYS A 112 -12.80 -3.94 9.82
CA LYS A 112 -12.74 -3.00 8.69
C LYS A 112 -13.74 -1.85 8.95
N PRO A 113 -13.32 -0.58 8.86
CA PRO A 113 -14.21 0.55 9.13
C PRO A 113 -15.34 0.60 8.12
N CYS A 114 -16.57 0.75 8.61
CA CYS A 114 -17.74 1.03 7.79
C CYS A 114 -17.74 2.52 7.43
N VAL A 115 -17.41 2.84 6.19
CA VAL A 115 -17.36 4.21 5.66
C VAL A 115 -18.30 4.30 4.47
N ASN A 116 -19.14 5.33 4.44
CA ASN A 116 -20.09 5.53 3.33
C ASN A 116 -19.36 5.86 2.02
N GLU A 117 -20.01 5.59 0.89
CA GLU A 117 -19.40 5.82 -0.43
C GLU A 117 -19.17 7.31 -0.72
N THR A 118 -20.01 8.21 -0.20
CA THR A 118 -19.82 9.66 -0.37
C THR A 118 -18.48 10.15 0.19
N LEU A 119 -18.08 9.66 1.38
CA LEU A 119 -16.80 10.02 2.01
C LEU A 119 -15.62 9.36 1.29
N LYS A 120 -15.79 8.12 0.83
CA LYS A 120 -14.77 7.48 -0.02
C LYS A 120 -14.56 8.28 -1.31
N GLN A 121 -15.62 8.75 -1.95
CA GLN A 121 -15.53 9.57 -3.15
C GLN A 121 -14.83 10.90 -2.87
N LYS A 122 -15.13 11.56 -1.75
CA LYS A 122 -14.39 12.77 -1.33
C LYS A 122 -12.88 12.51 -1.18
N LEU A 123 -12.49 11.38 -0.60
CA LEU A 123 -11.08 11.01 -0.48
C LEU A 123 -10.45 10.73 -1.85
N ARG A 124 -11.14 9.98 -2.72
CA ARG A 124 -10.72 9.75 -4.10
C ARG A 124 -10.48 11.08 -4.81
N ASP A 125 -11.48 11.97 -4.83
CA ASP A 125 -11.35 13.27 -5.51
C ASP A 125 -10.22 14.13 -4.93
N PHE A 126 -9.99 14.09 -3.61
CA PHE A 126 -8.85 14.73 -2.97
C PHE A 126 -7.50 14.16 -3.47
N PHE A 127 -7.34 12.84 -3.54
CA PHE A 127 -6.09 12.20 -3.96
C PHE A 127 -5.87 12.20 -5.49
N ARG A 128 -6.91 12.44 -6.29
CA ARG A 128 -6.88 12.38 -7.78
C ARG A 128 -5.74 13.18 -8.42
N PRO A 129 -5.55 14.48 -8.10
CA PRO A 129 -4.45 15.24 -8.67
C PRO A 129 -3.08 14.65 -8.29
N PHE A 130 -2.88 14.28 -7.03
CA PHE A 130 -1.62 13.70 -6.54
C PHE A 130 -1.31 12.34 -7.17
N ASN A 131 -2.33 11.51 -7.41
CA ASN A 131 -2.16 10.23 -8.08
C ASN A 131 -1.70 10.41 -9.52
N ARG A 132 -2.28 11.35 -10.26
CA ARG A 132 -1.86 11.68 -11.63
C ARG A 132 -0.44 12.23 -11.67
N GLU A 133 -0.07 13.07 -10.72
CA GLU A 133 1.31 13.57 -10.58
C GLU A 133 2.28 12.43 -10.29
N PHE A 134 1.92 11.51 -9.40
CA PHE A 134 2.73 10.35 -9.05
C PHE A 134 2.97 9.46 -10.28
N GLU A 135 1.90 9.07 -10.99
CA GLU A 135 1.98 8.27 -12.22
C GLU A 135 2.85 8.91 -13.29
N LYS A 136 2.69 10.23 -13.49
CA LYS A 136 3.53 10.98 -14.41
C LYS A 136 5.00 10.99 -13.99
N ALA A 137 5.28 11.16 -12.69
CA ALA A 137 6.65 11.22 -12.17
C ALA A 137 7.37 9.87 -12.30
N VAL A 138 6.65 8.76 -12.09
CA VAL A 138 7.24 7.41 -12.10
C VAL A 138 7.13 6.71 -13.46
N GLY A 139 6.34 7.26 -14.39
CA GLY A 139 6.13 6.68 -15.71
C GLY A 139 5.36 5.35 -15.70
N GLN A 140 4.56 5.08 -14.67
CA GLN A 140 3.78 3.86 -14.48
C GLN A 140 2.35 4.19 -14.06
N THR A 141 1.39 3.32 -14.42
CA THR A 141 -0.02 3.45 -14.03
C THR A 141 -0.40 2.44 -12.96
N PHE A 142 -1.33 2.78 -12.08
CA PHE A 142 -1.73 1.92 -10.97
C PHE A 142 -3.25 1.67 -10.98
N LEU A 143 -3.70 0.43 -10.74
CA LEU A 143 -5.14 0.13 -10.75
C LEU A 143 -5.94 0.92 -9.70
N TRP A 144 -5.32 1.25 -8.57
CA TRP A 144 -5.95 1.97 -7.47
C TRP A 144 -6.12 3.48 -7.74
N THR A 145 -5.68 4.00 -8.88
CA THR A 145 -5.89 5.39 -9.32
C THR A 145 -7.05 5.54 -10.31
N ASN A 146 -7.60 4.42 -10.82
CA ASN A 146 -8.57 4.35 -11.92
C ASN A 146 -10.06 4.52 -11.52
N TRP A 147 -10.36 5.37 -10.55
CA TRP A 147 -11.74 5.66 -10.09
C TRP A 147 -12.21 7.07 -10.46
#